data_AF-A0A2E9RW41-F1
#
_entry.id   AF-A0A2E9RW41-F1
#
_cell.length_a   1.000
_cell.length_b   1.000
_cell.length_c   1.000
_cell.angle_alpha   90.00
_cell.angle_beta   90.00
_cell.angle_gamma   90.00
#
_symmetry.space_group_name_H-M   'P 1'
#
loop_
_entity.id
_entity.type
_entity.pdbx_description
1 polymer ?
#
loop_
_entity_poly.entity_id
_entity_poly.type
_entity_poly.pdbx_seq_one_letter_code
_entity_poly.pdbx_strand_id
1 'polypeptide(L)'
;MIKFDLQVSLSFLEALLPYLGKVLRETSGRFAGERFALPKSGDEDLNAAWREGLIEDGRADRLTFSRLLGNPKLARGQVEIPVDDVDDVLRGMTELRIHLREHGLKSVNDEDLENGRIQIESLQQNVRIAYLGYILLAEMQERLIQEVS
;
A
#
# COMPACT_ATOMS: atom_id res chain seq x y z
N MET A 1 -5.53 -19.17 -7.17
CA MET A 1 -5.87 -17.76 -7.45
C MET A 1 -6.86 -17.32 -6.40
N ILE A 2 -6.62 -16.20 -5.74
CA ILE A 2 -7.51 -15.61 -4.74
C ILE A 2 -8.44 -14.63 -5.42
N LYS A 3 -9.72 -14.65 -5.01
CA LYS A 3 -10.76 -13.78 -5.57
C LYS A 3 -11.75 -13.36 -4.50
N PHE A 4 -12.03 -12.06 -4.43
CA PHE A 4 -13.06 -11.53 -3.55
C PHE A 4 -13.61 -10.20 -4.07
N ASP A 5 -14.79 -9.83 -3.57
CA ASP A 5 -15.48 -8.58 -3.90
C ASP A 5 -15.39 -7.58 -2.75
N LEU A 6 -14.96 -6.35 -3.06
CA LEU A 6 -14.92 -5.22 -2.14
C LEU A 6 -16.33 -4.71 -1.89
N GLN A 7 -16.66 -4.44 -0.63
CA GLN A 7 -17.97 -3.90 -0.23
C GLN A 7 -17.94 -2.36 -0.24
N VAL A 8 -17.59 -1.77 -1.39
CA VAL A 8 -17.50 -0.31 -1.59
C VAL A 8 -18.18 0.11 -2.89
N SER A 9 -18.61 1.36 -2.98
CA SER A 9 -19.27 1.85 -4.19
C SER A 9 -18.29 1.98 -5.37
N LEU A 10 -18.78 1.75 -6.59
CA LEU A 10 -17.95 1.87 -7.79
C LEU A 10 -17.43 3.30 -8.01
N SER A 11 -18.27 4.30 -7.77
CA SER A 11 -17.88 5.71 -7.87
C SER A 11 -16.77 6.10 -6.87
N PHE A 12 -16.74 5.46 -5.70
CA PHE A 12 -15.66 5.62 -4.74
C PHE A 12 -14.34 5.07 -5.28
N LEU A 13 -14.36 3.86 -5.86
CA LEU A 13 -13.18 3.24 -6.46
C LEU A 13 -12.67 4.02 -7.67
N GLU A 14 -13.56 4.45 -8.57
CA GLU A 14 -13.21 5.26 -9.73
C GLU A 14 -12.49 6.56 -9.36
N ALA A 15 -12.91 7.20 -8.25
CA ALA A 15 -12.26 8.41 -7.76
C ALA A 15 -10.92 8.12 -7.06
N LEU A 16 -10.82 7.01 -6.33
CA LEU A 16 -9.70 6.74 -5.43
C LEU A 16 -8.53 5.99 -6.09
N LEU A 17 -8.80 5.07 -7.02
CA LEU A 17 -7.77 4.29 -7.71
C LEU A 17 -6.76 5.16 -8.49
N PRO A 18 -7.17 6.23 -9.22
CA PRO A 18 -6.20 7.14 -9.86
C PRO A 18 -5.29 7.84 -8.86
N TYR A 19 -5.83 8.21 -7.68
CA TYR A 19 -5.05 8.79 -6.60
C TYR A 19 -4.03 7.79 -6.05
N LEU A 20 -4.43 6.56 -5.74
CA LEU A 20 -3.52 5.52 -5.26
C LEU A 20 -2.43 5.20 -6.29
N GLY A 21 -2.78 5.12 -7.57
CA GLY A 21 -1.81 4.95 -8.65
C GLY A 21 -0.82 6.11 -8.75
N LYS A 22 -1.25 7.35 -8.49
CA LYS A 22 -0.36 8.51 -8.42
C LYS A 22 0.60 8.39 -7.23
N VAL A 23 0.10 8.11 -6.04
CA VAL A 23 0.92 7.99 -4.81
C VAL A 23 1.94 6.85 -4.95
N LEU A 24 1.55 5.71 -5.55
CA LEU A 24 2.47 4.59 -5.79
C LEU A 24 3.64 5.02 -6.68
N ARG A 25 3.39 5.77 -7.76
CA ARG A 25 4.45 6.30 -8.64
C ARG A 25 5.38 7.28 -7.91
N GLU A 26 4.84 8.12 -7.03
CA GLU A 26 5.63 9.06 -6.22
C GLU A 26 6.50 8.35 -5.18
N THR A 27 6.05 7.20 -4.68
CA THR A 27 6.77 6.38 -3.68
C THR A 27 7.89 5.55 -4.31
N SER A 28 7.69 5.09 -5.56
CA SER A 28 8.54 4.12 -6.26
C SER A 28 10.02 4.52 -6.45
N GLY A 29 10.39 5.78 -6.22
CA GLY A 29 11.75 6.29 -6.43
C GLY A 29 12.54 6.65 -5.17
N ARG A 30 11.93 6.69 -3.97
CA ARG A 30 12.52 7.49 -2.87
C ARG A 30 13.18 6.72 -1.72
N PHE A 31 12.90 5.43 -1.50
CA PHE A 31 13.24 4.84 -0.18
C PHE A 31 13.57 3.35 -0.10
N ALA A 32 13.70 2.63 -1.23
CA ALA A 32 13.61 1.16 -1.23
C ALA A 32 14.72 0.42 -0.44
N GLY A 33 15.84 1.04 -0.06
CA GLY A 33 16.89 0.41 0.75
C GLY A 33 17.42 1.23 1.93
N GLU A 34 17.04 2.50 2.06
CA GLU A 34 17.61 3.40 3.08
C GLU A 34 16.85 3.40 4.41
N ARG A 35 15.61 2.86 4.41
CA ARG A 35 14.76 2.79 5.61
C ARG A 35 15.12 1.67 6.55
N PHE A 36 15.89 0.68 6.08
CA PHE A 36 16.22 -0.52 6.85
C PHE A 36 17.62 -0.39 7.45
N ALA A 37 17.77 -0.83 8.70
CA ALA A 37 19.06 -0.86 9.37
C ALA A 37 19.97 -1.91 8.72
N LEU A 38 21.21 -1.50 8.40
CA LEU A 38 22.22 -2.41 7.86
C LEU A 38 22.49 -3.60 8.80
N PRO A 39 22.85 -4.78 8.25
CA PRO A 39 23.38 -5.88 9.04
C PRO A 39 24.55 -5.43 9.92
N LYS A 40 24.62 -5.95 11.16
CA LYS A 40 25.74 -5.72 12.08
C LYS A 40 26.95 -6.61 11.73
N SER A 41 27.34 -6.65 10.46
CA SER A 41 28.46 -7.46 9.97
C SER A 41 29.78 -6.70 9.94
N GLY A 42 29.74 -5.38 9.73
CA GLY A 42 30.92 -4.57 9.43
C GLY A 42 31.51 -4.83 8.04
N ASP A 43 30.84 -5.65 7.23
CA ASP A 43 31.24 -6.05 5.88
C ASP A 43 30.51 -5.16 4.86
N GLU A 44 31.28 -4.34 4.13
CA GLU A 44 30.75 -3.38 3.15
C GLU A 44 30.10 -4.07 1.94
N ASP A 45 30.66 -5.19 1.47
CA ASP A 45 30.12 -5.95 0.34
C ASP A 45 28.80 -6.60 0.72
N LEU A 46 28.72 -7.18 1.93
CA LEU A 46 27.47 -7.71 2.47
C LEU A 46 26.42 -6.60 2.64
N ASN A 47 26.82 -5.43 3.12
CA ASN A 47 25.92 -4.28 3.27
C ASN A 47 25.38 -3.79 1.92
N ALA A 48 26.23 -3.76 0.88
CA ALA A 48 25.84 -3.39 -0.46
C ALA A 48 24.87 -4.41 -1.06
N ALA A 49 25.23 -5.70 -1.05
CA ALA A 49 24.37 -6.78 -1.56
C ALA A 49 23.02 -6.85 -0.84
N TRP A 50 23.00 -6.65 0.48
CA TRP A 50 21.76 -6.59 1.26
C TRP A 50 20.87 -5.41 0.86
N ARG A 51 21.45 -4.22 0.65
CA ARG A 51 20.69 -3.04 0.19
C ARG A 51 20.14 -3.25 -1.22
N GLU A 52 20.95 -3.79 -2.12
CA GLU A 52 20.55 -4.06 -3.50
C GLU A 52 19.40 -5.07 -3.55
N GLY A 53 19.49 -6.16 -2.76
CA GLY A 53 18.41 -7.14 -2.64
C GLY A 53 17.10 -6.51 -2.16
N LEU A 54 17.13 -5.70 -1.10
CA LEU A 54 15.92 -4.99 -0.62
C LEU A 54 15.31 -4.05 -1.67
N ILE A 55 16.17 -3.38 -2.45
CA ILE A 55 15.70 -2.50 -3.53
C ILE A 55 15.04 -3.32 -4.64
N GLU A 56 15.60 -4.47 -5.00
CA GLU A 56 15.07 -5.38 -6.00
C GLU A 56 13.74 -6.01 -5.56
N ASP A 57 13.70 -6.56 -4.35
CA ASP A 57 12.49 -7.14 -3.74
C ASP A 57 11.36 -6.10 -3.70
N GLY A 58 11.66 -4.89 -3.20
CA GLY A 58 10.66 -3.82 -3.17
C GLY A 58 10.22 -3.39 -4.57
N ARG A 59 11.07 -3.50 -5.61
CA ARG A 59 10.65 -3.21 -7.00
C ARG A 59 9.69 -4.29 -7.50
N ALA A 60 9.94 -5.55 -7.19
CA ALA A 60 9.03 -6.65 -7.52
C ALA A 60 7.67 -6.46 -6.85
N ASP A 61 7.65 -6.19 -5.54
CA ASP A 61 6.45 -5.90 -4.74
C ASP A 61 5.61 -4.78 -5.38
N ARG A 62 6.24 -3.63 -5.66
CA ARG A 62 5.58 -2.47 -6.28
C ARG A 62 5.05 -2.76 -7.68
N LEU A 63 5.80 -3.53 -8.48
CA LEU A 63 5.37 -3.90 -9.82
C LEU A 63 4.12 -4.77 -9.76
N THR A 64 4.12 -5.81 -8.92
CA THR A 64 2.98 -6.71 -8.74
C THR A 64 1.77 -5.95 -8.21
N PHE A 65 1.94 -5.10 -7.19
CA PHE A 65 0.87 -4.25 -6.68
C PHE A 65 0.36 -3.23 -7.71
N SER A 66 1.24 -2.63 -8.53
CA SER A 66 0.82 -1.73 -9.61
C SER A 66 -0.03 -2.43 -10.66
N ARG A 67 0.21 -3.73 -10.94
CA ARG A 67 -0.64 -4.51 -11.85
C ARG A 67 -2.04 -4.68 -11.26
N LEU A 68 -2.17 -4.91 -9.95
CA LEU A 68 -3.46 -4.97 -9.27
C LEU A 68 -4.21 -3.64 -9.37
N LEU A 69 -3.56 -2.51 -9.05
CA LEU A 69 -4.18 -1.18 -9.16
C LEU A 69 -4.62 -0.84 -10.59
N GLY A 70 -3.88 -1.32 -11.58
CA GLY A 70 -4.21 -1.16 -13.00
C GLY A 70 -5.26 -2.13 -13.54
N ASN A 71 -5.73 -3.10 -12.74
CA ASN A 71 -6.67 -4.11 -13.20
C ASN A 71 -8.09 -3.53 -13.34
N PRO A 72 -8.72 -3.57 -14.53
CA PRO A 72 -10.09 -3.07 -14.73
C PRO A 72 -11.16 -3.79 -13.90
N LYS A 73 -10.87 -4.97 -13.35
CA LYS A 73 -11.74 -5.66 -12.40
C LYS A 73 -11.77 -4.95 -11.04
N LEU A 74 -10.64 -4.39 -10.60
CA LEU A 74 -10.58 -3.66 -9.34
C LEU A 74 -11.49 -2.43 -9.35
N ALA A 75 -11.57 -1.71 -10.48
CA ALA A 75 -12.52 -0.60 -10.64
C ALA A 75 -13.99 -1.03 -10.53
N ARG A 76 -14.28 -2.33 -10.69
CA ARG A 76 -15.60 -2.94 -10.49
C ARG A 76 -15.77 -3.59 -9.12
N GLY A 77 -14.84 -3.34 -8.19
CA GLY A 77 -14.83 -3.93 -6.85
C GLY A 77 -14.28 -5.36 -6.81
N GLN A 78 -13.81 -5.93 -7.92
CA GLN A 78 -13.33 -7.31 -7.98
C GLN A 78 -11.81 -7.37 -7.81
N VAL A 79 -11.35 -8.04 -6.75
CA VAL A 79 -9.93 -8.33 -6.53
C VAL A 79 -9.63 -9.73 -7.04
N GLU A 80 -8.61 -9.86 -7.90
CA GLU A 80 -8.10 -11.16 -8.36
C GLU A 80 -6.57 -11.14 -8.29
N ILE A 81 -6.00 -12.08 -7.54
CA ILE A 81 -4.54 -12.14 -7.28
C ILE A 81 -4.06 -13.59 -7.46
N PRO A 82 -3.02 -13.87 -8.27
CA PRO A 82 -2.34 -15.17 -8.28
C PRO A 82 -1.82 -15.52 -6.89
N VAL A 83 -1.86 -16.80 -6.49
CA VAL A 83 -1.42 -17.19 -5.13
C VAL A 83 0.05 -16.84 -4.91
N ASP A 84 0.87 -17.01 -5.95
CA ASP A 84 2.30 -16.71 -5.92
C ASP A 84 2.60 -15.20 -5.79
N ASP A 85 1.63 -14.34 -6.08
CA ASP A 85 1.76 -12.87 -6.04
C ASP A 85 1.26 -12.27 -4.70
N VAL A 86 0.67 -13.07 -3.80
CA VAL A 86 -0.04 -12.56 -2.61
C VAL A 86 0.87 -11.76 -1.69
N ASP A 87 2.04 -12.31 -1.36
CA ASP A 87 2.99 -11.67 -0.46
C ASP A 87 3.49 -10.34 -1.04
N ASP A 88 3.82 -10.33 -2.33
CA ASP A 88 4.29 -9.14 -3.05
C ASP A 88 3.22 -8.04 -3.03
N VAL A 89 1.95 -8.40 -3.24
CA VAL A 89 0.83 -7.46 -3.16
C VAL A 89 0.65 -6.95 -1.72
N LEU A 90 0.71 -7.81 -0.71
CA LEU A 90 0.58 -7.42 0.70
C LEU A 90 1.68 -6.43 1.11
N ARG A 91 2.93 -6.68 0.69
CA ARG A 91 4.07 -5.79 0.95
C ARG A 91 3.93 -4.47 0.19
N GLY A 92 3.53 -4.51 -1.09
CA GLY A 92 3.25 -3.29 -1.87
C GLY A 92 2.13 -2.43 -1.28
N MET A 93 1.04 -3.04 -0.80
CA MET A 93 -0.02 -2.35 -0.06
C MET A 93 0.51 -1.74 1.24
N THR A 94 1.38 -2.45 1.95
CA THR A 94 2.00 -1.98 3.21
C THR A 94 2.88 -0.77 2.97
N GLU A 95 3.73 -0.80 1.94
CA GLU A 95 4.58 0.33 1.55
C GLU A 95 3.73 1.57 1.25
N LEU A 96 2.66 1.42 0.48
CA LEU A 96 1.78 2.54 0.15
C LEU A 96 1.03 3.07 1.39
N ARG A 97 0.57 2.21 2.30
CA ARG A 97 -0.06 2.62 3.56
C ARG A 97 0.91 3.39 4.46
N ILE A 98 2.17 2.95 4.57
CA ILE A 98 3.21 3.68 5.30
C ILE A 98 3.42 5.06 4.68
N HIS A 99 3.53 5.13 3.35
CA HIS A 99 3.68 6.42 2.67
C HIS A 99 2.50 7.36 2.94
N LEU A 100 1.26 6.87 2.84
CA LEU A 100 0.05 7.63 3.15
C LEU A 100 0.03 8.09 4.60
N ARG A 101 0.43 7.24 5.56
CA ARG A 101 0.53 7.60 6.98
C ARG A 101 1.50 8.76 7.20
N GLU A 102 2.71 8.67 6.62
CA GLU A 102 3.81 9.62 6.82
C GLU A 102 3.57 10.97 6.13
N HIS A 103 2.97 10.96 4.93
CA HIS A 103 2.90 12.14 4.07
C HIS A 103 1.47 12.66 3.88
N GLY A 104 0.49 11.77 3.69
CA GLY A 104 -0.90 12.12 3.46
C GLY A 104 -1.71 12.39 4.73
N LEU A 105 -1.34 11.72 5.83
CA LEU A 105 -2.03 11.77 7.12
C LEU A 105 -1.22 12.43 8.23
N LYS A 106 -0.21 13.23 7.88
CA LYS A 106 0.68 13.87 8.86
C LYS A 106 -0.05 14.74 9.89
N SER A 107 -1.20 15.32 9.53
CA SER A 107 -2.04 16.13 10.44
C SER A 107 -3.04 15.32 11.27
N VAL A 108 -3.13 14.01 11.04
CA VAL A 108 -4.00 13.09 11.79
C VAL A 108 -3.15 12.42 12.87
N ASN A 109 -3.60 12.51 14.12
CA ASN A 109 -2.89 11.90 15.24
C ASN A 109 -3.09 10.36 15.23
N ASP A 110 -2.15 9.62 15.82
CA ASP A 110 -2.19 8.15 15.83
C ASP A 110 -3.37 7.61 16.63
N GLU A 111 -3.70 8.23 17.77
CA GLU A 111 -4.79 7.77 18.63
C GLU A 111 -6.15 7.76 17.90
N ASP A 112 -6.47 8.82 17.18
CA ASP A 112 -7.71 8.94 16.42
C ASP A 112 -7.72 7.95 15.25
N LEU A 113 -6.57 7.71 14.61
CA LEU A 113 -6.44 6.77 13.51
C LEU A 113 -6.66 5.32 13.99
N GLU A 114 -6.03 4.94 15.10
CA GLU A 114 -6.11 3.59 15.68
C GLU A 114 -7.49 3.29 16.27
N ASN A 115 -8.15 4.29 16.84
CA ASN A 115 -9.46 4.15 17.47
C ASN A 115 -10.62 4.49 16.53
N GLY A 116 -10.35 4.82 15.26
CA GLY A 116 -11.37 5.22 14.29
C GLY A 116 -12.12 6.50 14.67
N ARG A 117 -11.54 7.39 15.48
CA ARG A 117 -12.15 8.67 15.93
C ARG A 117 -11.95 9.79 14.91
N ILE A 118 -12.12 9.46 13.63
CA ILE A 118 -11.91 10.38 12.51
C ILE A 118 -13.24 10.96 12.05
N GLN A 119 -13.38 12.28 12.18
CA GLN A 119 -14.49 13.02 11.57
C GLN A 119 -14.14 13.32 10.10
N ILE A 120 -14.53 12.44 9.19
CA ILE A 120 -14.15 12.50 7.77
C ILE A 120 -14.57 13.83 7.12
N GLU A 121 -15.73 14.37 7.52
CA GLU A 121 -16.31 15.60 7.00
C GLU A 121 -15.53 16.85 7.39
N SER A 122 -14.82 16.82 8.53
CA SER A 122 -13.99 17.93 9.01
C SER A 122 -12.58 17.92 8.44
N LEU A 123 -12.15 16.80 7.82
CA LEU A 123 -10.85 16.71 7.16
C LEU A 123 -10.79 17.59 5.91
N GLN A 124 -9.63 18.24 5.72
CA GLN A 124 -9.27 18.85 4.45
C GLN A 124 -9.34 17.82 3.32
N GLN A 125 -9.71 18.24 2.10
CA GLN A 125 -9.98 17.33 0.98
C GLN A 125 -8.80 16.40 0.66
N ASN A 126 -7.57 16.91 0.70
CA ASN A 126 -6.34 16.13 0.47
C ASN A 126 -6.07 15.10 1.59
N VAL A 127 -6.35 15.44 2.84
CA VAL A 127 -6.21 14.50 3.98
C VAL A 127 -7.31 13.45 3.93
N ARG A 128 -8.53 13.86 3.54
CA ARG A 128 -9.67 12.96 3.36
C ARG A 128 -9.39 11.89 2.31
N ILE A 129 -8.90 12.26 1.13
CA ILE A 129 -8.60 11.28 0.08
C ILE A 129 -7.45 10.36 0.47
N ALA A 130 -6.43 10.86 1.19
CA ALA A 130 -5.37 10.04 1.75
C ALA A 130 -5.91 9.02 2.78
N TYR A 131 -6.81 9.46 3.65
CA TYR A 131 -7.44 8.62 4.67
C TYR A 131 -8.29 7.51 4.04
N LEU A 132 -9.12 7.86 3.06
CA LEU A 132 -9.93 6.89 2.33
C LEU A 132 -9.06 5.86 1.58
N GLY A 133 -7.96 6.31 0.98
CA GLY A 133 -6.94 5.43 0.39
C GLY A 133 -6.33 4.49 1.41
N TYR A 134 -5.95 5.01 2.58
CA TYR A 134 -5.35 4.24 3.66
C TYR A 134 -6.28 3.14 4.19
N ILE A 135 -7.57 3.44 4.37
CA ILE A 135 -8.57 2.48 4.84
C ILE A 135 -8.92 1.44 3.78
N LEU A 136 -9.07 1.84 2.50
CA LEU A 136 -9.30 0.88 1.42
C LEU A 136 -8.19 -0.16 1.35
N LEU A 137 -6.92 0.27 1.42
CA LEU A 137 -5.79 -0.65 1.44
C LEU A 137 -5.81 -1.57 2.67
N ALA A 138 -6.19 -1.05 3.84
CA ALA A 138 -6.32 -1.86 5.05
C ALA A 138 -7.38 -2.95 4.89
N GLU A 139 -8.54 -2.62 4.31
CA GLU A 139 -9.63 -3.58 4.06
C GLU A 139 -9.21 -4.64 3.03
N MET A 140 -8.56 -4.25 1.94
CA MET A 140 -8.02 -5.18 0.95
C MET A 140 -6.98 -6.13 1.56
N GLN A 141 -6.09 -5.63 2.42
CA GLN A 141 -5.09 -6.45 3.12
C GLN A 141 -5.73 -7.44 4.08
N GLU A 142 -6.66 -6.99 4.92
CA GLU A 142 -7.39 -7.83 5.87
C GLU A 142 -8.11 -8.97 5.14
N ARG A 143 -8.84 -8.64 4.07
CA ARG A 143 -9.51 -9.65 3.21
C ARG A 143 -8.53 -10.65 2.63
N LEU A 144 -7.42 -10.16 2.07
CA LEU A 144 -6.42 -11.02 1.46
C LEU A 144 -5.77 -11.97 2.47
N ILE A 145 -5.50 -11.49 3.70
CA ILE A 145 -4.98 -12.31 4.81
C ILE A 145 -5.98 -13.40 5.21
N GLN A 146 -7.28 -13.08 5.27
CA GLN A 146 -8.33 -14.04 5.59
C GLN A 146 -8.46 -15.16 4.54
N GLU A 147 -8.13 -14.88 3.28
CA GLU A 147 -8.18 -15.88 2.19
C GLU A 147 -6.95 -16.81 2.16
N VAL A 148 -5.85 -16.46 2.83
CA VAL A 148 -4.61 -17.27 2.89
C VAL A 148 -4.30 -17.89 4.25
N SER A 149 -5.03 -17.49 5.29
CA SER A 149 -4.92 -18.06 6.65
C SER A 149 -5.77 -19.32 6.78
#